data_AF-A0A086ARW5-F1
#
_entry.id   AF-A0A086ARW5-F1
#
_cell.length_a   1.000
_cell.length_b   1.000
_cell.length_c   1.000
_cell.angle_alpha   90.00
_cell.angle_beta   90.00
_cell.angle_gamma   90.00
#
_symmetry.space_group_name_H-M   'P 1'
#
loop_
_entity.id
_entity.type
_entity.pdbx_description
1 polymer ?
#
loop_
_entity_poly.entity_id
_entity_poly.type
_entity_poly.pdbx_seq_one_letter_code
_entity_poly.pdbx_strand_id
1 'polypeptide(L)'
;MGTIRKKPLFEIYVENDYLVINNTDYVKDNGSFKIDSILNVELLQSLSIWNKIIEVTFRLNVPTKSNEFRINLENGFKEIVLTNCDIKEVKKLVYEINELILNKRNNNSH
;
A
#
# COMPACT_ATOMS: atom_id res chain seq x y z
N MET A 1 -23.07 -11.87 12.88
CA MET A 1 -22.45 -12.25 11.59
C MET A 1 -21.00 -12.59 11.90
N GLY A 2 -20.64 -13.89 11.86
CA GLY A 2 -19.37 -14.37 12.40
C GLY A 2 -18.26 -14.35 11.36
N THR A 3 -17.16 -13.67 11.66
CA THR A 3 -15.97 -13.65 10.80
C THR A 3 -14.80 -14.27 11.56
N ILE A 4 -14.45 -15.51 11.26
CA ILE A 4 -13.18 -16.08 11.73
C ILE A 4 -12.08 -15.55 10.81
N ARG A 5 -11.45 -14.41 11.18
CA ARG A 5 -10.27 -13.90 10.48
C ARG A 5 -9.02 -14.56 11.03
N LYS A 6 -8.40 -15.47 10.27
CA LYS A 6 -6.99 -15.82 10.48
C LYS A 6 -6.16 -14.70 9.85
N LYS A 7 -5.51 -13.89 10.70
CA LYS A 7 -4.79 -12.66 10.35
C LYS A 7 -3.97 -12.77 9.05
N PRO A 8 -4.29 -12.03 7.96
CA PRO A 8 -3.24 -11.66 7.02
C PRO A 8 -2.28 -10.70 7.75
N LEU A 9 -0.98 -10.84 7.53
CA LEU A 9 0.05 -10.01 8.17
C LEU A 9 0.02 -8.56 7.67
N PHE A 10 -0.77 -8.29 6.62
CA PHE A 10 -0.91 -7.00 5.97
C PHE A 10 -2.36 -6.77 5.52
N GLU A 11 -2.94 -5.64 5.90
CA GLU A 11 -4.27 -5.18 5.52
C GLU A 11 -4.19 -3.74 5.00
N ILE A 12 -4.83 -3.49 3.85
CA ILE A 12 -5.12 -2.14 3.34
C ILE A 12 -6.62 -2.07 3.10
N TYR A 13 -7.28 -1.06 3.64
CA TYR A 13 -8.71 -0.84 3.44
C TYR A 13 -9.07 0.64 3.60
N VAL A 14 -10.26 1.01 3.14
CA VAL A 14 -10.83 2.35 3.33
C VAL A 14 -11.93 2.28 4.38
N GLU A 15 -11.86 3.13 5.40
CA GLU A 15 -12.86 3.24 6.46
C GLU A 15 -13.05 4.71 6.84
N ASN A 16 -14.30 5.19 6.91
CA ASN A 16 -14.65 6.55 7.33
C ASN A 16 -13.87 7.67 6.60
N ASP A 17 -13.66 7.55 5.28
CA ASP A 17 -12.83 8.46 4.46
C ASP A 17 -11.33 8.46 4.80
N TYR A 18 -10.83 7.41 5.44
CA TYR A 18 -9.42 7.18 5.64
C TYR A 18 -8.97 5.92 4.90
N LEU A 19 -7.83 6.01 4.22
CA LEU A 19 -7.06 4.85 3.82
C LEU A 19 -6.27 4.38 5.05
N VAL A 20 -6.57 3.16 5.51
CA VAL A 20 -5.94 2.55 6.67
C VAL A 20 -5.02 1.42 6.22
N ILE A 21 -3.81 1.41 6.76
CA ILE A 21 -2.84 0.36 6.55
C ILE A 21 -2.46 -0.25 7.89
N ASN A 22 -2.54 -1.57 7.94
CA ASN A 22 -2.15 -2.37 9.09
C ASN A 22 -1.22 -3.49 8.65
N ASN A 23 0.06 -3.33 8.96
CA ASN A 23 1.13 -4.28 8.75
C ASN A 23 1.63 -4.79 10.11
N THR A 24 1.34 -6.05 10.40
CA THR A 24 1.76 -6.69 11.65
C THR A 24 3.27 -7.00 11.64
N ASP A 25 3.86 -7.23 10.47
CA ASP A 25 5.29 -7.54 10.32
C ASP A 25 6.17 -6.28 10.40
N TYR A 26 5.64 -5.14 9.93
CA TYR A 26 6.36 -3.88 9.88
C TYR A 26 5.51 -2.73 10.43
N VAL A 27 5.47 -2.59 11.76
CA VAL A 27 4.67 -1.56 12.46
C VAL A 27 4.93 -0.13 11.95
N LYS A 28 6.14 0.15 11.44
CA LYS A 28 6.49 1.45 10.83
C LYS A 28 5.66 1.81 9.59
N ASP A 29 5.06 0.83 8.94
CA ASP A 29 4.24 0.98 7.74
C ASP A 29 2.78 1.30 8.09
N ASN A 30 2.37 1.08 9.35
CA ASN A 30 1.03 1.35 9.81
C ASN A 30 0.73 2.84 9.74
N GLY A 31 -0.48 3.16 9.33
CA GLY A 31 -0.90 4.54 9.21
C GLY A 31 -2.33 4.67 8.72
N SER A 32 -2.90 5.83 8.97
CA SER A 32 -4.20 6.24 8.47
C SER A 32 -4.05 7.57 7.75
N PHE A 33 -4.53 7.64 6.52
CA PHE A 33 -4.40 8.80 5.65
C PHE A 33 -5.78 9.25 5.23
N LYS A 34 -6.13 10.52 5.46
CA LYS A 34 -7.42 11.06 5.01
C LYS A 34 -7.45 11.04 3.48
N ILE A 35 -8.50 10.47 2.87
CA ILE A 35 -8.60 10.36 1.40
C ILE A 35 -8.40 11.72 0.71
N ASP A 36 -8.92 12.80 1.28
CA ASP A 36 -8.76 14.16 0.74
C ASP A 36 -7.30 14.63 0.68
N SER A 37 -6.43 14.13 1.57
CA SER A 37 -5.01 14.48 1.61
C SER A 37 -4.14 13.65 0.65
N ILE A 38 -4.72 12.63 0.02
CA ILE A 38 -4.02 11.73 -0.89
C ILE A 38 -4.14 12.27 -2.31
N LEU A 39 -3.00 12.38 -2.99
CA LEU A 39 -2.93 12.79 -4.38
C LEU A 39 -3.34 11.67 -5.32
N ASN A 40 -2.70 10.52 -5.14
CA ASN A 40 -2.98 9.24 -5.77
C ASN A 40 -2.27 8.13 -4.97
N VAL A 41 -2.56 6.88 -5.33
CA VAL A 41 -1.80 5.71 -4.87
C VAL A 41 -1.26 4.93 -6.06
N GLU A 42 -0.08 4.33 -5.89
CA GLU A 42 0.63 3.66 -6.97
C GLU A 42 1.22 2.33 -6.50
N LEU A 43 1.29 1.37 -7.43
CA LEU A 43 2.03 0.13 -7.25
C LEU A 43 3.32 0.19 -8.03
N LEU A 44 4.43 0.34 -7.32
CA LEU A 44 5.77 0.31 -7.89
C LEU A 44 6.24 -1.15 -7.94
N GLN A 45 6.50 -1.63 -9.15
CA GLN A 45 7.17 -2.91 -9.34
C GLN A 45 8.66 -2.67 -9.21
N SER A 46 9.30 -3.20 -8.17
CA SER A 46 10.76 -3.15 -8.09
C SER A 46 11.33 -4.05 -9.19
N LEU A 47 12.04 -3.44 -10.14
CA LEU A 47 12.86 -4.16 -11.11
C LEU A 47 14.04 -4.76 -10.33
N SER A 48 13.93 -6.05 -10.03
CA SER A 48 14.94 -7.12 -9.77
C SER A 48 16.43 -6.75 -9.49
N ILE A 49 16.99 -5.72 -10.14
CA ILE A 49 18.42 -5.40 -10.15
C ILE A 49 18.90 -4.87 -8.80
N TRP A 50 18.16 -3.96 -8.16
CA TRP A 50 18.54 -3.43 -6.83
C TRP A 50 18.33 -4.47 -5.72
N ASN A 51 17.31 -5.30 -5.85
CA ASN A 51 17.02 -6.40 -4.91
C ASN A 51 18.17 -7.40 -4.85
N LYS A 52 18.82 -7.67 -5.99
CA LYS A 52 19.98 -8.56 -6.09
C LYS A 52 21.24 -7.98 -5.42
N ILE A 53 21.38 -6.65 -5.34
CA ILE A 53 22.52 -5.98 -4.71
C ILE A 53 22.40 -6.03 -3.17
N ILE A 54 21.18 -5.85 -2.64
CA ILE A 54 20.91 -5.89 -1.19
C ILE A 54 21.09 -7.31 -0.63
N GLU A 55 20.64 -8.34 -1.37
CA GLU A 55 20.80 -9.75 -1.01
C GLU A 55 22.28 -10.15 -0.83
N VAL A 56 23.15 -9.67 -1.74
CA VAL A 56 24.59 -9.96 -1.73
C VAL A 56 25.31 -9.23 -0.60
N THR A 57 24.93 -7.99 -0.29
CA THR A 57 25.63 -7.19 0.72
C THR A 57 25.24 -7.52 2.16
N PHE A 58 24.00 -7.97 2.41
CA PHE A 58 23.50 -8.15 3.78
C PHE A 58 23.25 -9.60 4.23
N ARG A 59 23.44 -10.64 3.39
CA ARG A 59 23.11 -12.06 3.72
C ARG A 59 21.70 -12.24 4.34
N LEU A 60 20.80 -11.30 4.09
CA LEU A 60 19.42 -11.35 4.56
C LEU A 60 18.61 -12.14 3.51
N ASN A 61 17.92 -13.19 3.95
CA ASN A 61 16.90 -13.90 3.16
C ASN A 61 15.69 -12.96 2.93
N VAL A 62 15.86 -11.90 2.15
CA VAL A 62 14.77 -10.97 1.80
C VAL A 62 14.07 -11.49 0.55
N PRO A 63 12.72 -11.65 0.55
CA PRO A 63 11.99 -12.20 -0.58
C PRO A 63 12.26 -11.44 -1.88
N THR A 64 12.66 -12.16 -2.93
CA THR A 64 13.23 -11.71 -4.21
C THR A 64 12.28 -10.91 -5.13
N LYS A 65 11.07 -10.55 -4.66
CA LYS A 65 10.09 -9.74 -5.39
C LYS A 65 9.26 -8.90 -4.41
N SER A 66 9.80 -7.79 -3.93
CA SER A 66 9.01 -6.78 -3.22
C SER A 66 8.30 -5.90 -4.24
N ASN A 67 6.97 -5.85 -4.19
CA ASN A 67 6.25 -4.74 -4.80
C ASN A 67 6.11 -3.66 -3.74
N GLU A 68 6.10 -2.40 -4.13
CA GLU A 68 5.95 -1.29 -3.18
C GLU A 68 4.64 -0.57 -3.47
N PHE A 69 3.85 -0.38 -2.41
CA PHE A 69 2.66 0.45 -2.44
C PHE A 69 3.05 1.85 -2.00
N ARG A 70 2.90 2.84 -2.89
CA ARG A 70 3.21 4.23 -2.61
C ARG A 70 1.92 5.03 -2.48
N ILE A 71 1.82 5.80 -1.40
CA ILE A 71 0.79 6.82 -1.20
C ILE A 71 1.45 8.17 -1.42
N ASN A 72 1.02 8.89 -2.45
CA ASN A 72 1.50 10.24 -2.69
C ASN A 72 0.58 11.24 -1.96
N LEU A 73 1.18 12.13 -1.19
CA LEU A 73 0.55 13.17 -0.40
C LEU A 73 1.04 14.54 -0.91
N GLU A 74 0.37 15.62 -0.55
CA GLU A 74 0.80 16.98 -0.95
C GLU A 74 2.23 17.32 -0.48
N ASN A 75 2.62 16.83 0.69
CA ASN A 75 3.90 17.15 1.33
C ASN A 75 4.95 16.03 1.25
N GLY A 76 4.75 15.02 0.39
CA GLY A 76 5.69 13.91 0.23
C GLY A 76 5.00 12.61 -0.13
N PHE A 77 5.60 11.48 0.25
CA PHE A 77 5.03 10.17 -0.01
C PHE A 77 5.32 9.20 1.13
N LYS A 78 4.49 8.17 1.23
CA LYS A 78 4.72 7.01 2.09
C LYS A 78 4.86 5.77 1.21
N GLU A 79 5.92 5.01 1.41
CA GLU A 79 6.16 3.73 0.74
C GLU A 79 6.01 2.58 1.71
N ILE A 80 5.45 1.48 1.19
CA ILE A 80 5.12 0.30 1.96
C ILE A 80 5.53 -0.92 1.15
N VAL A 81 6.36 -1.76 1.75
CA VAL A 81 6.84 -2.98 1.11
C VAL A 81 5.76 -4.04 1.21
N LEU A 82 5.30 -4.52 0.07
CA LEU A 82 4.33 -5.60 -0.03
C LEU A 82 5.07 -6.94 -0.12
N THR A 83 5.12 -7.67 0.99
CA THR A 83 5.64 -9.03 1.06
C THR A 83 4.51 -10.04 1.02
N ASN A 84 4.62 -11.06 0.16
CA ASN A 84 3.67 -12.18 0.07
C ASN A 84 2.21 -11.78 -0.28
N CYS A 85 1.99 -10.69 -1.00
CA CYS A 85 0.67 -10.25 -1.45
C CYS A 85 0.31 -10.79 -2.85
N ASP A 86 -0.99 -11.03 -3.09
CA ASP A 86 -1.50 -11.26 -4.46
C ASP A 86 -1.51 -9.93 -5.22
N ILE A 87 -0.62 -9.82 -6.20
CA ILE A 87 -0.42 -8.59 -6.97
C ILE A 87 -1.64 -8.21 -7.82
N LYS A 88 -2.47 -9.17 -8.24
CA LYS A 88 -3.69 -8.84 -9.00
C LYS A 88 -4.70 -8.13 -8.10
N GLU A 89 -4.89 -8.63 -6.88
CA GLU A 89 -5.78 -8.02 -5.89
C GLU A 89 -5.26 -6.64 -5.47
N VAL A 90 -3.94 -6.50 -5.27
CA VAL A 90 -3.34 -5.20 -4.97
C VAL A 90 -3.57 -4.18 -6.10
N LYS A 91 -3.41 -4.58 -7.37
CA LYS A 91 -3.67 -3.69 -8.51
C LYS A 91 -5.12 -3.25 -8.57
N LYS A 92 -6.06 -4.16 -8.30
CA LYS A 92 -7.49 -3.84 -8.23
C LYS A 92 -7.77 -2.83 -7.11
N LEU A 93 -7.19 -3.04 -5.93
CA LEU A 93 -7.31 -2.13 -4.81
C LEU A 93 -6.76 -0.72 -5.12
N VAL A 94 -5.57 -0.64 -5.74
CA VAL A 94 -4.98 0.63 -6.20
C VAL A 94 -5.93 1.39 -7.13
N TYR A 95 -6.55 0.67 -8.08
CA TYR A 95 -7.54 1.25 -8.98
C TYR A 95 -8.76 1.79 -8.22
N GLU A 96 -9.34 0.98 -7.34
CA GLU A 96 -10.51 1.36 -6.53
C GLU A 96 -10.24 2.58 -5.63
N ILE A 97 -9.06 2.64 -4.99
CA ILE A 97 -8.67 3.80 -4.15
C ILE A 97 -8.55 5.06 -5.00
N ASN A 98 -7.92 4.99 -6.17
CA ASN A 98 -7.78 6.15 -7.04
C ASN A 98 -9.13 6.64 -7.58
N GLU A 99 -10.04 5.73 -7.94
CA GLU A 99 -11.42 6.09 -8.30
C GLU A 99 -12.14 6.79 -7.14
N LEU A 100 -11.98 6.30 -5.90
CA LEU A 100 -12.54 6.95 -4.72
C LEU A 100 -11.98 8.37 -4.51
N ILE A 101 -10.67 8.55 -4.65
CA ILE A 101 -10.01 9.86 -4.56
C ILE A 101 -10.57 10.82 -5.62
N LEU A 102 -10.68 10.37 -6.88
CA LEU A 102 -11.20 11.17 -7.99
C LEU A 102 -12.66 11.58 -7.76
N ASN A 103 -13.51 10.63 -7.39
CA ASN A 103 -14.93 10.89 -7.15
C ASN A 103 -15.13 11.89 -6.01
N LYS A 104 -14.34 11.79 -4.94
CA LYS A 104 -14.44 12.72 -3.81
C LYS A 104 -14.00 14.14 -4.19
N ARG A 105 -12.95 14.27 -5.02
CA ARG A 105 -12.52 15.57 -5.55
C ARG A 105 -13.55 16.23 -6.45
N ASN A 106 -14.16 15.45 -7.33
CA ASN A 106 -15.21 15.93 -8.21
C ASN A 106 -16.45 16.39 -7.41
N ASN A 107 -16.83 15.65 -6.37
CA ASN A 107 -17.95 16.02 -5.50
C ASN A 107 -17.68 17.24 -4.62
N ASN A 108 -16.42 17.51 -4.25
CA ASN A 108 -16.02 18.70 -3.50
C ASN A 108 -15.83 19.95 -4.39
N SER A 109 -15.90 19.80 -5.72
CA SER A 109 -15.76 20.89 -6.69
C SER A 109 -17.10 21.50 -7.13
N HIS A 110 -18.19 21.10 -6.48
CA HIS A 110 -19.56 21.58 -6.70
C HIS A 110 -20.13 22.24 -5.45
#